data_AF-A0A7J3SJ42-F1
#
_entry.id   AF-A0A7J3SJ42-F1
#
_cell.length_a   1.000
_cell.length_b   1.000
_cell.length_c   1.000
_cell.angle_alpha   90.00
_cell.angle_beta   90.00
_cell.angle_gamma   90.00
#
_symmetry.space_group_name_H-M   'P 1'
#
loop_
_entity.id
_entity.type
_entity.pdbx_description
1 polymer ?
#
loop_
_entity_poly.entity_id
_entity_poly.type
_entity_poly.pdbx_seq_one_letter_code
_entity_poly.pdbx_strand_id
1 'polypeptide(L)'
;MSEGREDELKEILEALKDTLAELKTTLGDISGPFSSIKKEIPVGADKASIGQKESKEASSSYKEVEQDAVKVEKTTKIYAQQSETQVKEKLSLSKVLKALKTLHLLRESMPGELIEDEIAVLKTLGWTEEKQLELLRQLNALVDKSVKNGLTLEDQVVSLYIISKLLGISDEEIEQEFLDSVLEKMRKKEGKA
;
A
#
# COMPACT_ATOMS: atom_id res chain seq x y z
N MET A 1 -21.45 -11.89 43.79
CA MET A 1 -21.20 -12.32 42.40
C MET A 1 -20.53 -11.21 41.55
N SER A 2 -19.73 -10.31 42.15
CA SER A 2 -19.15 -9.15 41.43
C SER A 2 -17.62 -9.24 41.27
N GLU A 3 -16.91 -9.91 42.19
CA GLU A 3 -15.44 -9.99 42.18
C GLU A 3 -14.87 -10.74 40.98
N GLY A 4 -15.46 -11.86 40.55
CA GLY A 4 -14.93 -12.65 39.43
C GLY A 4 -14.88 -11.89 38.09
N ARG A 5 -15.79 -10.95 37.87
CA ARG A 5 -15.83 -10.14 36.64
C ARG A 5 -14.77 -9.04 36.64
N GLU A 6 -14.40 -8.52 37.82
CA GLU A 6 -13.34 -7.53 37.93
C GLU A 6 -11.97 -8.16 37.72
N ASP A 7 -11.79 -9.41 38.14
CA ASP A 7 -10.53 -10.13 37.94
C ASP A 7 -10.35 -10.60 36.48
N GLU A 8 -11.41 -11.06 35.81
CA GLU A 8 -11.40 -11.31 34.35
C GLU A 8 -11.06 -10.04 33.55
N LEU A 9 -11.60 -8.89 33.94
CA LEU A 9 -11.29 -7.62 33.28
C LEU A 9 -9.84 -7.17 33.51
N LYS A 10 -9.27 -7.44 34.69
CA LYS A 10 -7.85 -7.16 34.96
C LYS A 10 -6.94 -8.06 34.12
N GLU A 11 -7.27 -9.35 34.01
CA GLU A 11 -6.51 -10.31 33.21
C GLU A 11 -6.50 -9.93 31.72
N ILE A 12 -7.67 -9.54 31.18
CA ILE A 12 -7.78 -9.04 29.81
C ILE A 12 -6.96 -7.76 29.63
N LEU A 13 -7.00 -6.84 30.60
CA LEU A 13 -6.28 -5.56 30.54
C LEU A 13 -4.75 -5.76 30.64
N GLU A 14 -4.30 -6.79 31.33
CA GLU A 14 -2.89 -7.18 31.41
C GLU A 14 -2.41 -7.77 30.08
N ALA A 15 -3.17 -8.69 29.50
CA ALA A 15 -2.90 -9.23 28.16
C ALA A 15 -2.88 -8.14 27.06
N LEU A 16 -3.74 -7.13 27.18
CA LEU A 16 -3.78 -5.98 26.28
C LEU A 16 -2.53 -5.08 26.42
N LYS A 17 -1.97 -4.96 27.62
CA LYS A 17 -0.73 -4.20 27.84
C LYS A 17 0.48 -4.92 27.26
N ASP A 18 0.53 -6.25 27.38
CA ASP A 18 1.62 -7.05 26.86
C ASP A 18 1.64 -7.03 25.33
N THR A 19 0.47 -7.22 24.70
CA THR A 19 0.33 -7.10 23.25
C THR A 19 0.69 -5.70 22.74
N LEU A 20 0.33 -4.64 23.48
CA LEU A 20 0.73 -3.27 23.14
C LEU A 20 2.25 -3.06 23.26
N ALA A 21 2.90 -3.66 24.26
CA ALA A 21 4.34 -3.60 24.42
C ALA A 21 5.06 -4.31 23.26
N GLU A 22 4.57 -5.48 22.85
CA GLU A 22 5.10 -6.24 21.72
C GLU A 22 4.94 -5.49 20.39
N LEU A 23 3.78 -4.87 20.16
CA LEU A 23 3.52 -3.98 19.01
C LEU A 23 4.46 -2.76 19.00
N LYS A 24 4.72 -2.15 20.16
CA LYS A 24 5.65 -1.01 20.26
C LYS A 24 7.08 -1.42 19.95
N THR A 25 7.46 -2.63 20.33
CA THR A 25 8.81 -3.18 20.09
C THR A 25 8.99 -3.51 18.61
N THR A 26 8.04 -4.21 18.00
CA THR A 26 8.03 -4.49 16.55
C THR A 26 7.99 -3.21 15.71
N LEU A 27 7.26 -2.18 16.13
CA LEU A 27 7.28 -0.87 15.47
C LEU A 27 8.64 -0.16 15.62
N GLY A 28 9.30 -0.30 16.77
CA GLY A 28 10.66 0.19 16.98
C GLY A 28 11.67 -0.48 16.04
N ASP A 29 11.56 -1.80 15.89
CA ASP A 29 12.43 -2.60 15.01
C ASP A 29 12.18 -2.29 13.52
N ILE A 30 10.94 -1.97 13.14
CA ILE A 30 10.60 -1.52 11.79
C ILE A 30 11.03 -0.06 11.57
N SER A 31 10.98 0.81 12.59
CA SER A 31 11.42 2.21 12.47
C SER A 31 12.94 2.36 12.30
N GLY A 32 13.72 1.39 12.78
CA GLY A 32 15.19 1.33 12.62
C GLY A 32 15.65 1.43 11.15
N PRO A 33 15.22 0.54 10.24
CA PRO A 33 15.61 0.57 8.84
C PRO A 33 15.10 1.80 8.06
N PHE A 34 14.00 2.42 8.47
CA PHE A 34 13.51 3.67 7.84
C PHE A 34 14.25 4.93 8.30
N SER A 35 14.96 4.89 9.42
CA SER A 35 15.76 6.03 9.91
C SER A 35 16.96 6.34 9.02
N SER A 36 17.46 5.35 8.29
CA SER A 36 18.55 5.50 7.32
C SER A 36 18.09 6.12 5.99
N ILE A 37 16.79 6.10 5.68
CA ILE A 37 16.24 6.63 4.42
C ILE A 37 16.07 8.16 4.47
N LYS A 38 16.15 8.77 5.67
CA LYS A 38 15.97 10.23 5.84
C LYS A 38 17.23 11.07 5.63
N LYS A 39 18.32 10.49 5.10
CA LYS A 39 19.63 11.14 4.99
C LYS A 39 20.16 11.34 3.57
N GLU A 40 19.30 11.42 2.56
CA GLU A 40 19.69 11.94 1.24
C GLU A 40 18.56 12.82 0.64
N ILE A 41 18.45 14.05 1.15
CA ILE A 41 17.83 15.14 0.37
C ILE A 41 18.72 16.37 0.56
N PRO A 42 19.52 16.79 -0.44
CA PRO A 42 20.17 18.08 -0.42
C PRO A 42 19.16 19.13 -0.91
N VAL A 43 18.56 19.88 0.02
CA VAL A 43 17.84 21.12 -0.31
C VAL A 43 18.79 22.29 -0.02
N GLY A 44 19.22 22.96 -1.08
CA GLY A 44 20.07 24.14 -1.00
C GLY A 44 19.32 25.42 -0.67
N ALA A 45 19.97 26.24 0.15
CA ALA A 45 19.97 27.71 0.29
C ALA A 45 20.55 27.98 1.71
N ASP A 46 21.59 28.77 1.97
CA ASP A 46 22.03 30.00 1.32
C ASP A 46 23.42 30.43 1.86
N LYS A 47 24.14 31.21 1.04
CA LYS A 47 25.20 32.19 1.36
C LYS A 47 26.67 31.77 1.67
N ALA A 48 27.50 32.23 0.72
CA ALA A 48 28.76 32.97 0.87
C ALA A 48 30.02 32.23 1.34
N SER A 49 31.00 32.08 0.44
CA SER A 49 32.34 32.67 0.58
C SER A 49 33.17 32.54 -0.70
N ILE A 50 33.99 33.58 -0.89
CA ILE A 50 34.83 33.96 -2.02
C ILE A 50 36.22 33.29 -1.95
N GLY A 51 36.85 33.03 -3.11
CA GLY A 51 38.31 32.82 -3.26
C GLY A 51 38.65 31.80 -4.35
N GLN A 52 39.01 32.22 -5.58
CA GLN A 52 40.39 32.26 -6.13
C GLN A 52 41.18 30.95 -5.89
N LYS A 53 41.77 30.23 -6.86
CA LYS A 53 42.70 30.66 -7.93
C LYS A 53 43.18 29.44 -8.76
N GLU A 54 43.66 29.73 -9.99
CA GLU A 54 44.74 29.04 -10.76
C GLU A 54 44.48 27.61 -11.29
N SER A 55 44.29 27.43 -12.61
CA SER A 55 45.24 27.51 -13.75
C SER A 55 46.11 26.27 -13.93
N LYS A 56 45.94 25.58 -15.08
CA LYS A 56 46.95 25.06 -16.04
C LYS A 56 46.23 24.07 -16.99
N GLU A 57 46.09 24.36 -18.29
CA GLU A 57 47.09 24.09 -19.36
C GLU A 57 47.51 22.62 -19.39
N ALA A 58 47.57 21.85 -20.47
CA ALA A 58 47.43 22.03 -21.92
C ALA A 58 47.28 20.59 -22.50
N SER A 59 46.45 20.37 -23.52
CA SER A 59 46.84 20.22 -24.95
C SER A 59 47.53 18.88 -25.34
N SER A 60 47.16 18.42 -26.55
CA SER A 60 47.79 17.41 -27.44
C SER A 60 46.90 16.18 -27.69
N SER A 61 46.18 16.02 -28.81
CA SER A 61 46.52 16.00 -30.26
C SER A 61 46.82 14.59 -30.81
N TYR A 62 46.29 14.36 -32.04
CA TYR A 62 46.48 13.27 -33.03
C TYR A 62 45.55 12.03 -32.88
N LYS A 63 44.56 11.80 -33.78
CA LYS A 63 44.58 11.24 -35.18
C LYS A 63 45.08 9.78 -35.21
N GLU A 64 44.59 8.78 -35.95
CA GLU A 64 43.63 8.58 -37.05
C GLU A 64 43.50 7.03 -37.22
N VAL A 65 42.34 6.51 -37.71
CA VAL A 65 42.17 5.39 -38.71
C VAL A 65 42.63 3.97 -38.26
N GLU A 66 41.95 2.82 -38.45
CA GLU A 66 41.23 2.23 -39.60
C GLU A 66 40.44 0.95 -39.21
N GLN A 67 39.34 0.75 -39.94
CA GLN A 67 38.59 -0.45 -40.39
C GLN A 67 38.96 -1.88 -39.91
N ASP A 68 37.96 -2.74 -39.58
CA ASP A 68 37.34 -3.67 -40.55
C ASP A 68 36.27 -4.65 -39.98
N ALA A 69 35.32 -5.03 -40.85
CA ALA A 69 34.42 -6.21 -40.88
C ALA A 69 33.35 -6.43 -39.76
N VAL A 70 32.06 -6.11 -39.92
CA VAL A 70 30.96 -6.75 -40.72
C VAL A 70 30.33 -8.03 -40.12
N LYS A 71 29.15 -7.91 -39.47
CA LYS A 71 27.84 -8.56 -39.78
C LYS A 71 26.80 -8.33 -38.64
N VAL A 72 25.81 -7.44 -38.79
CA VAL A 72 24.44 -7.62 -39.35
C VAL A 72 23.35 -7.74 -38.24
N GLU A 73 22.62 -6.63 -38.10
CA GLU A 73 21.15 -6.45 -37.87
C GLU A 73 20.47 -7.20 -36.70
N LYS A 74 19.78 -6.53 -35.76
CA LYS A 74 18.63 -5.62 -35.98
C LYS A 74 18.55 -4.46 -34.98
N THR A 75 18.41 -3.25 -35.53
CA THR A 75 17.50 -2.16 -35.16
C THR A 75 16.43 -2.52 -34.10
N THR A 76 16.18 -1.76 -33.03
CA THR A 76 15.69 -0.36 -33.05
C THR A 76 15.68 0.26 -31.64
N LYS A 77 16.37 1.40 -31.51
CA LYS A 77 16.11 2.58 -30.64
C LYS A 77 16.10 2.46 -29.11
N ILE A 78 17.22 2.91 -28.56
CA ILE A 78 17.34 3.69 -27.32
C ILE A 78 16.62 5.04 -27.49
N TYR A 79 15.70 5.35 -26.58
CA TYR A 79 15.24 6.66 -26.04
C TYR A 79 14.07 6.26 -25.10
N ALA A 80 13.97 6.58 -23.81
CA ALA A 80 14.61 7.58 -23.01
C ALA A 80 14.69 7.08 -21.55
N GLN A 81 15.84 7.30 -20.93
CA GLN A 81 15.94 7.43 -19.49
C GLN A 81 15.21 8.72 -19.06
N GLN A 82 14.63 8.65 -17.87
CA GLN A 82 14.21 9.76 -17.01
C GLN A 82 12.90 10.48 -17.37
N SER A 83 11.87 10.13 -16.59
CA SER A 83 11.15 11.15 -15.84
C SER A 83 10.88 10.62 -14.43
N GLU A 84 11.83 10.84 -13.52
CA GLU A 84 11.45 11.14 -12.14
C GLU A 84 10.71 12.47 -12.14
N THR A 85 9.38 12.45 -11.99
CA THR A 85 8.70 13.47 -11.18
C THR A 85 7.31 12.99 -10.80
N GLN A 86 7.04 13.00 -9.50
CA GLN A 86 5.74 12.83 -8.83
C GLN A 86 5.23 11.39 -8.73
N VAL A 87 5.67 10.70 -7.67
CA VAL A 87 4.84 9.67 -7.03
C VAL A 87 3.63 10.41 -6.41
N LYS A 88 2.65 10.77 -7.26
CA LYS A 88 1.27 10.85 -6.79
C LYS A 88 0.95 9.45 -6.31
N GLU A 89 0.66 9.31 -5.02
CA GLU A 89 0.38 8.02 -4.40
C GLU A 89 -0.76 7.34 -5.17
N LYS A 90 -0.39 6.45 -6.09
CA LYS A 90 -1.35 5.75 -6.95
C LYS A 90 -1.99 4.72 -6.05
N LEU A 91 -3.27 4.89 -5.78
CA LEU A 91 -4.05 3.96 -5.00
C LEU A 91 -4.00 2.58 -5.69
N SER A 92 -3.30 1.62 -5.07
CA SER A 92 -3.11 0.28 -5.63
C SER A 92 -4.32 -0.59 -5.35
N LEU A 93 -4.56 -1.56 -6.22
CA LEU A 93 -5.70 -2.45 -6.09
C LEU A 93 -5.54 -3.33 -4.82
N SER A 94 -4.32 -3.72 -4.48
CA SER A 94 -3.99 -4.33 -3.17
C SER A 94 -4.44 -3.51 -1.95
N LYS A 95 -4.28 -2.17 -1.97
CA LYS A 95 -4.78 -1.30 -0.89
C LYS A 95 -6.31 -1.30 -0.83
N VAL A 96 -6.98 -1.35 -1.98
CA VAL A 96 -8.46 -1.49 -2.06
C VAL A 96 -8.89 -2.82 -1.46
N LEU A 97 -8.23 -3.92 -1.82
CA LEU A 97 -8.53 -5.25 -1.29
C LEU A 97 -8.37 -5.29 0.24
N LYS A 98 -7.26 -4.74 0.76
CA LYS A 98 -7.03 -4.66 2.21
C LYS A 98 -8.12 -3.86 2.90
N ALA A 99 -8.45 -2.67 2.39
CA ALA A 99 -9.54 -1.86 2.92
C ALA A 99 -10.89 -2.59 2.88
N LEU A 100 -11.21 -3.28 1.78
CA LEU A 100 -12.42 -4.08 1.65
C LEU A 100 -12.50 -5.16 2.73
N LYS A 101 -11.42 -5.94 2.91
CA LYS A 101 -11.33 -6.98 3.95
C LYS A 101 -11.49 -6.41 5.34
N THR A 102 -10.78 -5.33 5.66
CA THR A 102 -10.86 -4.65 6.95
C THR A 102 -12.29 -4.16 7.21
N LEU A 103 -12.91 -3.48 6.26
CA LEU A 103 -14.28 -3.00 6.39
C LEU A 103 -15.30 -4.13 6.55
N HIS A 104 -15.09 -5.26 5.87
CA HIS A 104 -15.92 -6.45 6.04
C HIS A 104 -15.84 -6.99 7.47
N LEU A 105 -14.62 -7.20 7.99
CA LEU A 105 -14.39 -7.67 9.36
C LEU A 105 -14.94 -6.70 10.40
N LEU A 106 -14.75 -5.39 10.19
CA LEU A 106 -15.35 -4.37 11.05
C LEU A 106 -16.87 -4.48 11.02
N ARG A 107 -17.47 -4.67 9.84
CA ARG A 107 -18.93 -4.77 9.68
C ARG A 107 -19.53 -5.98 10.39
N GLU A 108 -18.78 -7.08 10.53
CA GLU A 108 -19.18 -8.23 11.35
C GLU A 108 -19.25 -7.87 12.84
N SER A 109 -18.44 -6.91 13.29
CA SER A 109 -18.33 -6.51 14.69
C SER A 109 -19.21 -5.29 15.06
N MET A 110 -19.54 -4.43 14.09
CA MET A 110 -20.31 -3.21 14.32
C MET A 110 -21.20 -2.80 13.13
N PRO A 111 -22.27 -2.01 13.35
CA PRO A 111 -23.07 -1.42 12.28
C PRO A 111 -22.25 -0.57 11.30
N GLY A 112 -22.57 -0.65 10.00
CA GLY A 112 -21.88 0.13 8.97
C GLY A 112 -22.04 1.65 9.10
N GLU A 113 -23.09 2.10 9.79
CA GLU A 113 -23.32 3.51 10.13
C GLU A 113 -22.24 4.06 11.08
N LEU A 114 -21.81 3.27 12.07
CA LEU A 114 -20.75 3.69 12.98
C LEU A 114 -19.39 3.78 12.28
N ILE A 115 -19.14 2.90 11.30
CA ILE A 115 -17.93 2.96 10.47
C ILE A 115 -17.93 4.25 9.62
N GLU A 116 -19.10 4.66 9.12
CA GLU A 116 -19.24 5.93 8.39
C GLU A 116 -18.97 7.14 9.29
N ASP A 117 -19.45 7.10 10.53
CA ASP A 117 -19.18 8.14 11.53
C ASP A 117 -17.68 8.24 11.83
N GLU A 118 -16.97 7.11 11.95
CA GLU A 118 -15.51 7.09 12.13
C GLU A 118 -14.77 7.68 10.92
N ILE A 119 -15.20 7.37 9.69
CA ILE A 119 -14.66 7.97 8.46
C ILE A 119 -14.92 9.49 8.43
N ALA A 120 -16.08 9.94 8.92
CA ALA A 120 -16.40 11.36 9.03
C ALA A 120 -15.47 12.06 10.04
N VAL A 121 -15.13 11.42 11.16
CA VAL A 121 -14.14 11.95 12.10
C VAL A 121 -12.78 12.10 11.42
N LEU A 122 -12.31 11.12 10.66
CA LEU A 122 -11.05 11.23 9.90
C LEU A 122 -11.03 12.43 8.95
N LYS A 123 -12.18 12.73 8.32
CA LYS A 123 -12.35 13.92 7.47
C LYS A 123 -12.20 15.21 8.28
N THR A 124 -12.82 15.31 9.45
CA THR A 124 -12.72 16.51 10.30
C THR A 124 -11.31 16.75 10.83
N LEU A 125 -10.54 15.68 11.05
CA LEU A 125 -9.17 15.74 11.55
C LEU A 125 -8.13 16.00 10.44
N GLY A 126 -8.52 15.89 9.16
CA GLY A 126 -7.62 16.11 8.02
C GLY A 126 -6.51 15.06 7.91
N TRP A 127 -6.72 13.84 8.44
CA TRP A 127 -5.71 12.77 8.47
C TRP A 127 -5.54 12.05 7.13
N THR A 128 -6.41 12.30 6.16
CA THR A 128 -6.48 11.53 4.92
C THR A 128 -6.93 12.44 3.77
N GLU A 129 -6.47 12.15 2.55
CA GLU A 129 -6.88 12.91 1.37
C GLU A 129 -8.37 12.70 1.05
N GLU A 130 -9.06 13.72 0.53
CA GLU A 130 -10.49 13.63 0.19
C GLU A 130 -10.80 12.46 -0.76
N LYS A 131 -9.89 12.17 -1.70
CA LYS A 131 -10.05 11.04 -2.64
C LYS A 131 -9.99 9.69 -1.93
N GLN A 132 -9.14 9.54 -0.91
CA GLN A 132 -9.00 8.31 -0.14
C GLN A 132 -10.19 8.14 0.82
N LEU A 133 -10.67 9.23 1.42
CA LEU A 133 -11.90 9.25 2.23
C LEU A 133 -13.12 8.85 1.39
N GLU A 134 -13.25 9.40 0.19
CA GLU A 134 -14.36 9.07 -0.71
C GLU A 134 -14.33 7.58 -1.11
N LEU A 135 -13.15 7.04 -1.40
CA LEU A 135 -13.02 5.61 -1.65
C LEU A 135 -13.44 4.77 -0.43
N LEU A 136 -12.99 5.13 0.77
CA LEU A 136 -13.35 4.43 2.00
C LEU A 136 -14.86 4.44 2.22
N ARG A 137 -15.54 5.57 1.98
CA ARG A 137 -17.00 5.65 2.03
C ARG A 137 -17.68 4.73 1.01
N GLN A 138 -17.19 4.73 -0.23
CA GLN A 138 -17.75 3.89 -1.29
C GLN A 138 -17.56 2.40 -0.97
N LEU A 139 -16.40 2.02 -0.44
CA LEU A 139 -16.14 0.67 0.03
C LEU A 139 -17.02 0.31 1.23
N ASN A 140 -17.16 1.19 2.22
CA ASN A 140 -18.02 0.96 3.38
C ASN A 140 -19.48 0.73 2.95
N ALA A 141 -20.00 1.60 2.07
CA ALA A 141 -21.35 1.46 1.53
C ALA A 141 -21.51 0.17 0.70
N LEU A 142 -20.49 -0.24 -0.05
CA LEU A 142 -20.49 -1.49 -0.80
C LEU A 142 -20.50 -2.70 0.15
N VAL A 143 -19.65 -2.70 1.17
CA VAL A 143 -19.57 -3.76 2.18
C VAL A 143 -20.87 -3.87 2.96
N ASP A 144 -21.42 -2.76 3.45
CA ASP A 144 -22.67 -2.76 4.20
C ASP A 144 -23.83 -3.32 3.37
N LYS A 145 -23.95 -2.91 2.10
CA LYS A 145 -24.92 -3.49 1.17
C LYS A 145 -24.66 -4.97 0.93
N SER A 146 -23.41 -5.37 0.77
CA SER A 146 -23.04 -6.76 0.49
C SER A 146 -23.40 -7.67 1.66
N VAL A 147 -23.01 -7.29 2.87
CA VAL A 147 -23.34 -8.02 4.11
C VAL A 147 -24.86 -8.06 4.35
N LYS A 148 -25.57 -6.95 4.16
CA LYS A 148 -27.06 -6.92 4.26
C LYS A 148 -27.74 -7.86 3.27
N ASN A 149 -27.14 -8.10 2.10
CA ASN A 149 -27.64 -9.02 1.09
C ASN A 149 -27.08 -10.45 1.25
N GLY A 150 -26.35 -10.74 2.32
CA GLY A 150 -25.79 -12.06 2.61
C GLY A 150 -24.59 -12.46 1.73
N LEU A 151 -23.94 -11.51 1.08
CA LEU A 151 -22.70 -11.75 0.32
C LEU A 151 -21.52 -11.88 1.29
N THR A 152 -20.77 -12.97 1.15
CA THR A 152 -19.58 -13.23 1.98
C THR A 152 -18.40 -12.39 1.51
N LEU A 153 -17.32 -12.35 2.30
CA LEU A 153 -16.08 -11.69 1.89
C LEU A 153 -15.55 -12.28 0.58
N GLU A 154 -15.60 -13.61 0.43
CA GLU A 154 -15.15 -14.31 -0.78
C GLU A 154 -15.99 -13.95 -2.01
N ASP A 155 -17.31 -13.71 -1.86
CA ASP A 155 -18.13 -13.16 -2.95
C ASP A 155 -17.66 -11.77 -3.39
N GLN A 156 -17.31 -10.92 -2.42
CA GLN A 156 -16.87 -9.56 -2.68
C GLN A 156 -15.48 -9.52 -3.34
N VAL A 157 -14.54 -10.35 -2.89
CA VAL A 157 -13.20 -10.49 -3.50
C VAL A 157 -13.30 -11.03 -4.92
N VAL A 158 -14.12 -12.05 -5.16
CA VAL A 158 -14.36 -12.58 -6.51
C VAL A 158 -14.94 -11.51 -7.43
N SER A 159 -15.90 -10.73 -6.94
CA SER A 159 -16.52 -9.64 -7.72
C SER A 159 -15.50 -8.55 -8.05
N LEU A 160 -14.69 -8.14 -7.08
CA LEU A 160 -13.62 -7.16 -7.28
C LEU A 160 -12.62 -7.64 -8.33
N TYR A 161 -12.19 -8.90 -8.27
CA TYR A 161 -11.28 -9.49 -9.24
C TYR A 161 -11.86 -9.49 -10.66
N ILE A 162 -13.11 -9.95 -10.84
CA ILE A 162 -13.77 -9.98 -12.16
C ILE A 162 -13.84 -8.57 -12.75
N ILE A 163 -14.30 -7.58 -11.97
CA ILE A 163 -14.38 -6.18 -12.42
C ILE A 163 -12.99 -5.65 -12.79
N SER A 164 -11.98 -5.93 -11.97
CA SER A 164 -10.61 -5.49 -12.22
C SER A 164 -10.05 -6.07 -13.53
N LYS A 165 -10.28 -7.36 -13.78
CA LYS A 165 -9.89 -8.01 -15.03
C LYS A 165 -10.62 -7.45 -16.25
N LEU A 166 -11.92 -7.14 -16.13
CA LEU A 166 -12.70 -6.48 -17.19
C LEU A 166 -12.14 -5.09 -17.54
N LEU A 167 -11.60 -4.39 -16.55
CA LEU A 167 -10.96 -3.08 -16.72
C LEU A 167 -9.50 -3.17 -17.19
N GLY A 168 -8.97 -4.38 -17.44
CA GLY A 168 -7.57 -4.60 -17.82
C GLY A 168 -6.58 -4.31 -16.70
N ILE A 169 -7.04 -4.30 -15.44
CA ILE A 169 -6.19 -4.11 -14.27
C ILE A 169 -5.77 -5.50 -13.77
N SER A 170 -4.45 -5.70 -13.65
CA SER A 170 -3.87 -6.91 -13.09
C SER A 170 -3.05 -6.56 -11.85
N ASP A 171 -3.24 -7.32 -10.79
CA ASP A 171 -2.56 -7.19 -9.50
C ASP A 171 -2.40 -8.60 -8.93
N GLU A 172 -1.15 -9.01 -8.68
CA GLU A 172 -0.80 -10.38 -8.28
C GLU A 172 -1.38 -10.74 -6.90
N GLU A 173 -1.44 -9.78 -5.98
CA GLU A 173 -2.01 -9.99 -4.64
C GLU A 173 -3.50 -10.32 -4.74
N ILE A 174 -4.22 -9.67 -5.65
CA ILE A 174 -5.64 -9.95 -5.88
C ILE A 174 -5.87 -11.25 -6.64
N GLU A 175 -4.97 -11.62 -7.55
CA GLU A 175 -5.05 -12.92 -8.22
C GLU A 175 -4.93 -14.07 -7.22
N GLN A 176 -3.97 -13.99 -6.30
CA GLN A 176 -3.80 -14.98 -5.23
C GLN A 176 -5.04 -15.04 -4.33
N GLU A 177 -5.52 -13.88 -3.88
CA GLU A 177 -6.66 -13.78 -2.98
C GLU A 177 -7.99 -14.23 -3.62
N PHE A 178 -8.13 -14.03 -4.93
CA PHE A 178 -9.22 -14.61 -5.71
C PHE A 178 -9.15 -16.14 -5.71
N LEU A 179 -7.98 -16.73 -5.98
CA LEU A 179 -7.81 -18.17 -5.99
C LEU A 179 -8.15 -18.77 -4.62
N ASP A 180 -7.64 -18.19 -3.55
CA ASP A 180 -7.92 -18.63 -2.18
C ASP A 180 -9.42 -18.53 -1.87
N SER A 181 -10.07 -17.42 -2.24
CA SER A 181 -11.52 -17.22 -2.07
C SER A 181 -12.35 -18.27 -2.83
N VAL A 182 -11.94 -18.65 -4.04
CA VAL A 182 -12.61 -19.69 -4.83
C VAL A 182 -12.41 -21.08 -4.21
N LEU A 183 -11.18 -21.40 -3.78
CA LEU A 183 -10.87 -22.67 -3.12
C LEU A 183 -11.65 -22.84 -1.82
N GLU A 184 -11.74 -21.78 -1.01
CA GLU A 184 -12.49 -21.81 0.24
C GLU A 184 -13.99 -22.06 0.00
N LYS A 185 -14.56 -21.43 -1.03
CA LYS A 185 -15.94 -21.69 -1.46
C LYS A 185 -16.16 -23.13 -1.92
N MET A 186 -15.23 -23.70 -2.67
CA MET A 186 -15.31 -25.10 -3.11
C MET A 186 -15.30 -26.04 -1.90
N ARG A 187 -14.39 -25.81 -0.94
CA ARG A 187 -14.32 -26.59 0.31
C ARG A 187 -15.62 -26.49 1.13
N LYS A 188 -16.18 -25.28 1.28
CA LYS A 188 -17.46 -25.05 2.00
C LYS A 188 -18.65 -25.72 1.30
N LYS A 189 -18.58 -25.93 -0.02
CA LYS A 189 -19.62 -26.61 -0.80
C LYS A 189 -19.51 -28.13 -0.72
N GLU A 190 -18.30 -28.67 -0.71
CA GLU A 190 -18.05 -30.13 -0.59
C GLU A 190 -18.32 -30.67 0.82
N GLY A 191 -18.11 -29.87 1.87
CA GLY A 191 -18.41 -30.26 3.26
C GLY A 191 -19.90 -30.20 3.65
N LYS A 192 -20.80 -29.87 2.72
CA LYS A 192 -22.27 -29.83 2.92
C LYS A 192 -23.01 -30.94 2.17
N ALA A 193 -22.31 -31.97 1.68
CA ALA A 193 -22.88 -33.13 0.99
C ALA A 193 -23.16 -34.29 1.96
#